data_AF-A0A136LQF2-F1
#
_entry.id   AF-A0A136LQF2-F1
#
_cell.length_a   1.000
_cell.length_b   1.000
_cell.length_c   1.000
_cell.angle_alpha   90.00
_cell.angle_beta   90.00
_cell.angle_gamma   90.00
#
_symmetry.space_group_name_H-M   'P 1'
#
loop_
_entity.id
_entity.type
_entity.pdbx_description
1 polymer ?
#
loop_
_entity_poly.entity_id
_entity_poly.type
_entity_poly.pdbx_seq_one_letter_code
_entity_poly.pdbx_strand_id
1 'polypeptide(L)'
;MKTVCSVALACIILLLGSCEEEMNPPQSPTLILPQNNDSVDGYTVLFAWEETPLSEKYTFQLSTIPDFTNLEINREGLTTTTITVPDLIPDTDYYWRVNAVNAEGSSDWSAISKFSTKALGAPTLTKPAENTTVSISNIIFEWTEVPDASGYALQISRVNDFSTLEANQENLSSTSYTHPQLLNSTNYFWRVSSTMSNSKSSWSAIGTFNTEPLASPGLVSPIDNLTGSSRSVEFDWTTLAGVESYELQVSTSENFTNQVLEKVGVTESNYSLSELMFSTIYYWRVRAEKGGIKSNWSETRKFTTEALGIPVLQLPVDNTQLTNYSVTLTWNGVEDATSYNLQVSESSDFTTTILNKTSLISNSHPVTLTKSNTQYYWRVKRPDGKLLIRVVGCQKFHYTFNSTRWVSSLVSI
;
A
#
# COMPACT_ATOMS: atom_id res chain seq x y z
N MET A 1 -49.77 33.99 -118.81
CA MET A 1 -51.08 34.69 -118.86
C MET A 1 -52.06 33.91 -117.98
N LYS A 2 -52.73 34.61 -117.05
CA LYS A 2 -53.89 34.19 -116.21
C LYS A 2 -53.65 33.38 -114.91
N THR A 3 -53.39 34.13 -113.84
CA THR A 3 -54.32 34.49 -112.74
C THR A 3 -55.18 33.40 -112.04
N VAL A 4 -54.76 33.05 -110.80
CA VAL A 4 -55.42 33.18 -109.46
C VAL A 4 -56.70 32.39 -109.06
N CYS A 5 -56.63 31.93 -107.79
CA CYS A 5 -57.67 31.61 -106.78
C CYS A 5 -58.58 30.40 -106.94
N SER A 6 -58.61 29.49 -105.95
CA SER A 6 -59.29 29.71 -104.65
C SER A 6 -59.24 28.45 -103.77
N VAL A 7 -58.56 28.58 -102.63
CA VAL A 7 -58.77 27.99 -101.30
C VAL A 7 -59.45 26.61 -101.19
N ALA A 8 -58.65 25.63 -100.79
CA ALA A 8 -59.08 24.38 -100.17
C ALA A 8 -59.20 24.56 -98.64
N LEU A 9 -60.26 24.02 -98.05
CA LEU A 9 -60.35 23.77 -96.61
C LEU A 9 -60.78 22.32 -96.41
N ALA A 10 -59.80 21.41 -96.40
CA ALA A 10 -59.99 20.03 -96.00
C ALA A 10 -59.59 19.91 -94.52
N CYS A 11 -60.55 19.53 -93.70
CA CYS A 11 -60.39 19.28 -92.28
C CYS A 11 -59.51 18.03 -92.10
N ILE A 12 -58.25 18.24 -91.72
CA ILE A 12 -57.33 17.16 -91.30
C ILE A 12 -57.58 16.95 -89.81
N ILE A 13 -58.31 15.90 -89.48
CA ILE A 13 -58.34 15.35 -88.12
C ILE A 13 -56.97 14.72 -87.89
N LEU A 14 -56.10 15.46 -87.18
CA LEU A 14 -54.86 14.94 -86.62
C LEU A 14 -55.22 13.86 -85.60
N LEU A 15 -54.94 12.59 -85.92
CA LEU A 15 -54.71 11.58 -84.90
C LEU A 15 -53.47 12.02 -84.10
N LEU A 16 -53.68 12.60 -82.93
CA LEU A 16 -52.68 12.65 -81.88
C LEU A 16 -52.50 11.20 -81.40
N GLY A 17 -51.60 10.46 -82.05
CA GLY A 17 -50.98 9.32 -81.40
C GLY A 17 -50.19 9.85 -80.23
N SER A 18 -50.68 9.62 -79.01
CA SER A 18 -49.85 9.73 -77.81
C SER A 18 -48.66 8.80 -78.00
N CYS A 19 -47.48 9.37 -78.20
CA CYS A 19 -46.25 8.71 -77.76
C CYS A 19 -46.40 8.64 -76.23
N GLU A 20 -47.06 7.61 -75.71
CA GLU A 20 -46.68 7.09 -74.40
C GLU A 20 -45.23 6.64 -74.63
N GLU A 21 -44.26 7.43 -74.15
CA GLU A 21 -42.95 6.87 -73.89
C GLU A 21 -43.21 5.67 -72.98
N GLU A 22 -42.96 4.47 -73.50
CA GLU A 22 -42.93 3.25 -72.71
C GLU A 22 -41.91 3.52 -71.58
N MET A 23 -42.41 3.87 -70.40
CA MET A 23 -41.54 4.08 -69.26
C MET A 23 -40.95 2.72 -68.93
N ASN A 24 -39.63 2.60 -69.05
CA ASN A 24 -38.92 1.41 -68.63
C ASN A 24 -38.56 1.54 -67.15
N PRO A 25 -38.32 0.42 -66.44
CA PRO A 25 -37.66 0.47 -65.14
C PRO A 25 -36.34 1.27 -65.23
N PRO A 26 -35.93 1.95 -64.15
CA PRO A 26 -34.69 2.74 -64.16
C PRO A 26 -33.47 1.87 -64.42
N GLN A 27 -32.34 2.48 -64.77
CA GLN A 27 -31.05 1.79 -64.81
C GLN A 27 -30.48 1.57 -63.40
N SER A 28 -29.50 0.68 -63.24
CA SER A 28 -28.84 0.49 -61.95
C SER A 28 -28.02 1.74 -61.56
N PRO A 29 -28.10 2.23 -60.31
CA PRO A 29 -27.31 3.38 -59.85
C PRO A 29 -25.79 3.13 -59.85
N THR A 30 -25.01 4.18 -60.09
CA THR A 30 -23.54 4.17 -59.91
C THR A 30 -23.17 4.65 -58.51
N LEU A 31 -22.35 3.89 -57.77
CA LEU A 31 -21.93 4.24 -56.41
C LEU A 31 -20.78 5.27 -56.41
N ILE A 32 -20.86 6.28 -55.53
CA ILE A 32 -19.86 7.36 -55.42
C ILE A 32 -18.98 7.20 -54.18
N LEU A 33 -19.59 7.14 -52.98
CA LEU A 33 -18.89 7.02 -51.70
C LEU A 33 -19.69 6.16 -50.72
N PRO A 34 -19.04 5.34 -49.86
CA PRO A 34 -17.63 4.97 -49.91
C PRO A 34 -17.26 4.19 -51.19
N GLN A 35 -16.09 4.47 -51.76
CA GLN A 35 -15.57 3.75 -52.92
C GLN A 35 -15.19 2.32 -52.54
N ASN A 36 -15.07 1.46 -53.56
CA ASN A 36 -14.74 0.07 -53.34
C ASN A 36 -13.32 -0.10 -52.79
N ASN A 37 -13.22 -0.81 -51.66
CA ASN A 37 -12.07 -0.99 -50.78
C ASN A 37 -11.62 0.26 -50.01
N ASP A 38 -12.50 1.25 -49.82
CA ASP A 38 -12.19 2.38 -48.95
C ASP A 38 -11.98 1.92 -47.49
N SER A 39 -11.09 2.62 -46.80
CA SER A 39 -10.96 2.57 -45.34
C SER A 39 -11.36 3.92 -44.79
N VAL A 40 -12.53 4.00 -44.17
CA VAL A 40 -13.13 5.27 -43.74
C VAL A 40 -12.71 5.63 -42.31
N ASP A 41 -12.48 6.92 -42.09
CA ASP A 41 -12.28 7.49 -40.76
C ASP A 41 -13.64 7.75 -40.10
N GLY A 42 -13.77 7.38 -38.83
CA GLY A 42 -15.00 7.50 -38.05
C GLY A 42 -16.06 6.45 -38.37
N TYR A 43 -17.18 6.55 -37.66
CA TYR A 43 -18.24 5.53 -37.65
C TYR A 43 -19.61 6.08 -38.05
N THR A 44 -19.64 7.34 -38.46
CA THR A 44 -20.77 7.95 -39.15
C THR A 44 -20.38 8.16 -40.61
N VAL A 45 -20.94 7.33 -41.49
CA VAL A 45 -20.51 7.24 -42.90
C VAL A 45 -21.58 7.81 -43.82
N LEU A 46 -21.17 8.72 -44.70
CA LEU A 46 -22.00 9.23 -45.78
C LEU A 46 -21.92 8.27 -46.98
N PHE A 47 -23.09 7.81 -47.41
CA PHE A 47 -23.26 7.05 -48.64
C PHE A 47 -23.84 7.96 -49.73
N ALA A 48 -23.31 7.86 -50.93
CA ALA A 48 -23.74 8.66 -52.08
C ALA A 48 -23.69 7.84 -53.37
N TRP A 49 -24.66 8.05 -54.25
CA TRP A 49 -24.72 7.46 -55.59
C TRP A 49 -25.14 8.52 -56.63
N GLU A 50 -24.94 8.21 -57.91
CA GLU A 50 -25.38 9.07 -59.01
C GLU A 50 -26.91 9.06 -59.13
N GLU A 51 -27.49 10.22 -59.45
CA GLU A 51 -28.91 10.32 -59.78
C GLU A 51 -29.20 9.49 -61.03
N THR A 52 -30.14 8.56 -60.92
CA THR A 52 -30.54 7.67 -61.99
C THR A 52 -31.73 8.28 -62.75
N PRO A 53 -31.62 8.50 -64.08
CA PRO A 53 -32.75 8.95 -64.89
C PRO A 53 -33.97 8.04 -64.73
N LEU A 54 -35.17 8.64 -64.75
CA LEU A 54 -36.46 7.96 -64.59
C LEU A 54 -36.70 7.33 -63.21
N SER A 55 -35.79 7.51 -62.23
CA SER A 55 -36.00 7.07 -60.86
C SER A 55 -36.87 8.05 -60.08
N GLU A 56 -37.74 7.50 -59.23
CA GLU A 56 -38.52 8.29 -58.25
C GLU A 56 -37.99 8.08 -56.83
N LYS A 57 -37.48 6.87 -56.56
CA LYS A 57 -37.02 6.41 -55.26
C LYS A 57 -35.83 5.47 -55.39
N TYR A 58 -35.15 5.24 -54.28
CA TYR A 58 -34.06 4.26 -54.16
C TYR A 58 -34.29 3.32 -52.98
N THR A 59 -33.76 2.10 -53.10
CA THR A 59 -33.53 1.20 -51.98
C THR A 59 -32.04 1.09 -51.71
N PHE A 60 -31.63 1.33 -50.47
CA PHE A 60 -30.25 1.19 -49.98
C PHE A 60 -30.14 -0.04 -49.07
N GLN A 61 -29.11 -0.85 -49.30
CA GLN A 61 -28.77 -1.99 -48.44
C GLN A 61 -27.33 -1.88 -47.95
N LEU A 62 -27.13 -2.16 -46.66
CA LEU A 62 -25.84 -2.33 -46.00
C LEU A 62 -25.81 -3.69 -45.30
N SER A 63 -24.71 -4.41 -45.46
CA SER A 63 -24.50 -5.72 -44.87
C SER A 63 -23.04 -5.88 -44.42
N THR A 64 -22.81 -6.74 -43.44
CA THR A 64 -21.46 -7.23 -43.07
C THR A 64 -21.04 -8.44 -43.90
N ILE A 65 -21.91 -8.96 -44.78
CA ILE A 65 -21.66 -10.12 -45.64
C ILE A 65 -21.97 -9.82 -47.11
N PRO A 66 -21.16 -10.33 -48.06
CA PRO A 66 -21.24 -9.94 -49.47
C PRO A 66 -22.48 -10.45 -50.21
N ASP A 67 -23.19 -11.45 -49.67
CA ASP A 67 -24.40 -12.02 -50.28
C ASP A 67 -25.69 -11.33 -49.82
N PHE A 68 -25.61 -10.38 -48.88
CA PHE A 68 -26.74 -9.64 -48.33
C PHE A 68 -27.84 -10.54 -47.71
N THR A 69 -27.51 -11.77 -47.28
CA THR A 69 -28.47 -12.67 -46.61
C THR A 69 -28.82 -12.20 -45.20
N ASN A 70 -27.96 -11.38 -44.60
CA ASN A 70 -28.19 -10.63 -43.37
C ASN A 70 -27.97 -9.14 -43.65
N LEU A 71 -28.93 -8.29 -43.28
CA LEU A 71 -28.86 -6.85 -43.55
C LEU A 71 -28.72 -6.10 -42.24
N GLU A 72 -27.69 -5.26 -42.17
CA GLU A 72 -27.58 -4.26 -41.09
C GLU A 72 -28.59 -3.15 -41.33
N ILE A 73 -28.77 -2.77 -42.60
CA ILE A 73 -29.70 -1.73 -43.02
C ILE A 73 -30.38 -2.15 -44.32
N ASN A 74 -31.70 -2.06 -44.34
CA ASN A 74 -32.53 -2.00 -45.54
C ASN A 74 -33.36 -0.71 -45.47
N ARG A 75 -33.15 0.23 -46.38
CA ARG A 75 -33.86 1.52 -46.43
C ARG A 75 -34.49 1.69 -47.80
N GLU A 76 -35.80 1.57 -47.85
CA GLU A 76 -36.60 1.73 -49.06
C GLU A 76 -37.18 3.14 -49.14
N GLY A 77 -37.46 3.59 -50.36
CA GLY A 77 -38.20 4.83 -50.60
C GLY A 77 -37.40 6.11 -50.42
N LEU A 78 -36.07 6.04 -50.48
CA LEU A 78 -35.20 7.22 -50.42
C LEU A 78 -35.43 8.08 -51.67
N THR A 79 -35.72 9.36 -51.50
CA THR A 79 -35.88 10.32 -52.61
C THR A 79 -34.63 11.15 -52.87
N THR A 80 -33.60 10.99 -52.02
CA THR A 80 -32.28 11.61 -52.16
C THR A 80 -31.29 10.59 -52.69
N THR A 81 -30.19 11.06 -53.25
CA THR A 81 -29.05 10.25 -53.71
C THR A 81 -27.97 10.06 -52.64
N THR A 82 -28.30 10.38 -51.39
CA THR A 82 -27.40 10.26 -50.24
C THR A 82 -28.13 9.77 -49.01
N ILE A 83 -27.41 9.06 -48.14
CA ILE A 83 -27.85 8.67 -46.80
C ILE A 83 -26.63 8.65 -45.86
N THR A 84 -26.79 9.21 -44.65
CA THR A 84 -25.77 9.11 -43.61
C THR A 84 -26.16 8.01 -42.63
N VAL A 85 -25.23 7.11 -42.35
CA VAL A 85 -25.42 6.00 -41.42
C VAL A 85 -24.48 6.21 -40.21
N PRO A 86 -25.02 6.48 -39.01
CA PRO A 86 -24.23 6.54 -37.78
C PRO A 86 -23.95 5.15 -37.20
N ASP A 87 -23.08 5.12 -36.18
CA ASP A 87 -22.84 3.97 -35.29
C ASP A 87 -22.42 2.67 -35.99
N LEU A 88 -21.65 2.77 -37.09
CA LEU A 88 -21.02 1.60 -37.68
C LEU A 88 -20.00 0.98 -36.72
N ILE A 89 -19.89 -0.34 -36.75
CA ILE A 89 -19.00 -1.09 -35.86
C ILE A 89 -17.55 -0.81 -36.28
N PRO A 90 -16.65 -0.46 -35.35
CA PRO A 90 -15.23 -0.34 -35.64
C PRO A 90 -14.59 -1.62 -36.18
N ASP A 91 -13.53 -1.49 -36.97
CA ASP A 91 -12.75 -2.61 -37.55
C ASP A 91 -13.63 -3.65 -38.28
N THR A 92 -14.60 -3.19 -39.06
CA THR A 92 -15.61 -4.06 -39.69
C THR A 92 -15.69 -3.80 -41.19
N ASP A 93 -15.71 -4.91 -41.96
CA ASP A 93 -15.99 -4.90 -43.39
C ASP A 93 -17.50 -4.77 -43.64
N TYR A 94 -17.85 -3.84 -44.51
CA TYR A 94 -19.22 -3.60 -44.95
C TYR A 94 -19.34 -3.70 -46.47
N TYR A 95 -20.50 -4.17 -46.91
CA TYR A 95 -20.90 -4.29 -48.30
C TYR A 95 -22.19 -3.49 -48.47
N TRP A 96 -22.24 -2.66 -49.50
CA TRP A 96 -23.41 -1.87 -49.78
C TRP A 96 -23.77 -1.85 -51.27
N ARG A 97 -25.07 -1.70 -51.52
CA ARG A 97 -25.64 -1.62 -52.86
C ARG A 97 -26.92 -0.79 -52.85
N VAL A 98 -27.25 -0.23 -54.01
CA VAL A 98 -28.45 0.59 -54.20
C VAL A 98 -29.17 0.15 -55.46
N ASN A 99 -30.50 0.14 -55.46
CA ASN A 99 -31.29 0.09 -56.69
C ASN A 99 -32.22 1.30 -56.77
N ALA A 100 -32.52 1.72 -58.00
CA ALA A 100 -33.52 2.74 -58.31
C ALA A 100 -34.89 2.10 -58.59
N VAL A 101 -35.95 2.83 -58.26
CA VAL A 101 -37.35 2.40 -58.33
C VAL A 101 -38.21 3.51 -58.93
N ASN A 102 -39.12 3.16 -59.82
CA ASN A 102 -40.21 4.01 -60.31
C ASN A 102 -41.54 3.22 -60.37
N ALA A 103 -42.59 3.80 -60.95
CA ALA A 103 -43.89 3.16 -61.08
C ALA A 103 -43.87 1.83 -61.88
N GLU A 104 -42.91 1.68 -62.80
CA GLU A 104 -42.80 0.55 -63.73
C GLU A 104 -42.00 -0.61 -63.14
N GLY A 105 -41.19 -0.34 -62.11
CA GLY A 105 -40.49 -1.36 -61.35
C GLY A 105 -39.17 -0.90 -60.78
N SER A 106 -38.38 -1.89 -60.36
CA SER A 106 -37.04 -1.70 -59.82
C SER A 106 -35.98 -2.05 -60.85
N SER A 107 -34.91 -1.25 -60.89
CA SER A 107 -33.65 -1.60 -61.56
C SER A 107 -32.98 -2.83 -60.92
N ASP A 108 -32.03 -3.41 -61.64
CA ASP A 108 -31.00 -4.26 -61.05
C ASP A 108 -30.23 -3.49 -59.97
N TRP A 109 -29.68 -4.21 -58.99
CA TRP A 109 -28.80 -3.61 -58.00
C TRP A 109 -27.54 -3.04 -58.67
N SER A 110 -27.02 -1.95 -58.10
CA SER A 110 -25.68 -1.46 -58.40
C SER A 110 -24.62 -2.56 -58.21
N ALA A 111 -23.44 -2.36 -58.78
CA ALA A 111 -22.27 -3.13 -58.37
C ALA A 111 -22.10 -3.02 -56.84
N ILE A 112 -21.72 -4.13 -56.19
CA ILE A 112 -21.46 -4.15 -54.75
C ILE A 112 -20.18 -3.34 -54.50
N SER A 113 -20.24 -2.36 -53.59
CA SER A 113 -19.06 -1.70 -53.07
C SER A 113 -18.76 -2.24 -51.67
N LYS A 114 -17.51 -2.63 -51.45
CA LYS A 114 -16.97 -3.02 -50.14
C LYS A 114 -16.23 -1.83 -49.54
N PHE A 115 -16.34 -1.60 -48.25
CA PHE A 115 -15.45 -0.69 -47.51
C PHE A 115 -15.23 -1.22 -46.09
N SER A 116 -14.26 -0.66 -45.37
CA SER A 116 -13.96 -1.04 -43.98
C SER A 116 -13.93 0.20 -43.09
N THR A 117 -14.49 0.09 -41.89
CA THR A 117 -14.28 1.08 -40.83
C THR A 117 -12.91 0.86 -40.19
N LYS A 118 -12.21 1.93 -39.80
CA LYS A 118 -10.95 1.78 -39.04
C LYS A 118 -11.20 1.23 -37.63
N ALA A 119 -10.15 0.68 -37.02
CA ALA A 119 -10.19 0.29 -35.63
C ALA A 119 -10.30 1.51 -34.69
N LEU A 120 -10.99 1.33 -33.56
CA LEU A 120 -11.12 2.36 -32.53
C LEU A 120 -9.76 2.68 -31.91
N GLY A 121 -9.47 3.98 -31.74
CA GLY A 121 -8.19 4.45 -31.21
C GLY A 121 -8.00 4.10 -29.74
N ALA A 122 -6.76 3.77 -29.33
CA ALA A 122 -6.43 3.55 -27.92
C ALA A 122 -6.21 4.89 -27.19
N PRO A 123 -6.66 5.04 -25.92
CA PRO A 123 -6.34 6.21 -25.11
C PRO A 123 -4.84 6.33 -24.80
N THR A 124 -4.37 7.55 -24.53
CA THR A 124 -3.02 7.78 -23.97
C THR A 124 -3.12 8.17 -22.49
N LEU A 125 -2.25 7.60 -21.67
CA LEU A 125 -2.28 7.76 -20.22
C LEU A 125 -1.64 9.08 -19.80
N THR A 126 -2.26 9.83 -18.89
CA THR A 126 -1.76 11.14 -18.44
C THR A 126 -1.48 11.19 -16.94
N LYS A 127 -2.30 10.54 -16.09
CA LYS A 127 -2.03 10.37 -14.66
C LYS A 127 -2.46 9.00 -14.14
N PRO A 128 -1.74 8.40 -13.16
CA PRO A 128 -0.44 8.81 -12.66
C PRO A 128 0.63 8.88 -13.75
N ALA A 129 1.58 9.80 -13.60
CA ALA A 129 2.68 9.91 -14.57
C ALA A 129 3.61 8.68 -14.45
N GLU A 130 4.16 8.28 -15.59
CA GLU A 130 4.98 7.09 -15.74
C GLU A 130 6.18 7.08 -14.77
N ASN A 131 6.36 5.98 -14.05
CA ASN A 131 7.42 5.74 -13.06
C ASN A 131 7.48 6.75 -11.90
N THR A 132 6.37 7.41 -11.56
CA THR A 132 6.30 8.33 -10.41
C THR A 132 5.87 7.63 -9.12
N THR A 133 6.15 8.26 -7.98
CA THR A 133 5.61 7.86 -6.67
C THR A 133 4.44 8.77 -6.31
N VAL A 134 3.29 8.18 -5.97
CA VAL A 134 2.06 8.93 -5.64
C VAL A 134 1.50 8.57 -4.27
N SER A 135 0.83 9.53 -3.63
CA SER A 135 0.11 9.30 -2.39
C SER A 135 -1.07 8.33 -2.59
N ILE A 136 -1.34 7.50 -1.59
CA ILE A 136 -2.25 6.35 -1.70
C ILE A 136 -3.76 6.67 -1.64
N SER A 137 -4.12 7.88 -1.24
CA SER A 137 -5.51 8.25 -0.95
C SER A 137 -6.16 8.90 -2.17
N ASN A 138 -7.27 8.34 -2.65
CA ASN A 138 -8.03 8.86 -3.80
C ASN A 138 -7.14 9.10 -5.04
N ILE A 139 -6.36 8.10 -5.44
CA ILE A 139 -5.51 8.19 -6.63
C ILE A 139 -6.40 8.41 -7.85
N ILE A 140 -6.09 9.45 -8.62
CA ILE A 140 -6.81 9.79 -9.84
C ILE A 140 -6.03 9.22 -11.04
N PHE A 141 -6.74 8.42 -11.82
CA PHE A 141 -6.32 7.94 -13.12
C PHE A 141 -6.94 8.84 -14.20
N GLU A 142 -6.13 9.34 -15.13
CA GLU A 142 -6.55 10.24 -16.21
C GLU A 142 -5.94 9.77 -17.54
N TRP A 143 -6.70 9.89 -18.62
CA TRP A 143 -6.27 9.57 -19.98
C TRP A 143 -6.86 10.54 -21.00
N THR A 144 -6.36 10.50 -22.23
CA THR A 144 -6.88 11.35 -23.32
C THR A 144 -8.21 10.84 -23.84
N GLU A 145 -9.08 11.77 -24.24
CA GLU A 145 -10.30 11.46 -24.97
C GLU A 145 -9.97 10.80 -26.32
N VAL A 146 -10.77 9.80 -26.69
CA VAL A 146 -10.71 9.14 -28.00
C VAL A 146 -11.95 9.56 -28.80
N PRO A 147 -11.79 10.12 -30.02
CA PRO A 147 -12.92 10.45 -30.89
C PRO A 147 -13.85 9.26 -31.11
N ASP A 148 -15.16 9.53 -31.12
CA ASP A 148 -16.26 8.57 -31.29
C ASP A 148 -16.40 7.51 -30.19
N ALA A 149 -15.51 7.49 -29.18
CA ALA A 149 -15.66 6.59 -28.05
C ALA A 149 -16.87 6.98 -27.19
N SER A 150 -17.76 6.03 -26.93
CA SER A 150 -18.89 6.20 -26.01
C SER A 150 -18.51 5.93 -24.55
N GLY A 151 -17.32 5.37 -24.31
CA GLY A 151 -16.81 5.12 -22.97
C GLY A 151 -15.42 4.50 -22.94
N TYR A 152 -15.05 3.99 -21.76
CA TYR A 152 -13.74 3.40 -21.49
C TYR A 152 -13.84 2.21 -20.53
N ALA A 153 -12.87 1.31 -20.65
CA ALA A 153 -12.58 0.28 -19.66
C ALA A 153 -11.18 0.54 -19.08
N LEU A 154 -11.02 0.32 -17.79
CA LEU A 154 -9.77 0.57 -17.06
C LEU A 154 -9.41 -0.65 -16.21
N GLN A 155 -8.15 -1.04 -16.28
CA GLN A 155 -7.57 -2.09 -15.44
C GLN A 155 -6.42 -1.53 -14.61
N ILE A 156 -6.41 -1.90 -13.33
CA ILE A 156 -5.31 -1.64 -12.40
C ILE A 156 -4.87 -2.99 -11.84
N SER A 157 -3.56 -3.22 -11.79
CA SER A 157 -2.96 -4.47 -11.36
C SER A 157 -1.64 -4.24 -10.62
N ARG A 158 -1.23 -5.21 -9.80
CA ARG A 158 0.13 -5.29 -9.23
C ARG A 158 1.08 -6.13 -10.09
N VAL A 159 0.57 -6.73 -11.18
CA VAL A 159 1.32 -7.58 -12.10
C VAL A 159 1.15 -7.08 -13.54
N ASN A 160 2.26 -7.01 -14.28
CA ASN A 160 2.30 -6.41 -15.62
C ASN A 160 1.46 -7.16 -16.68
N ASP A 161 1.17 -8.44 -16.45
CA ASP A 161 0.36 -9.26 -17.34
C ASP A 161 -1.15 -9.15 -17.07
N PHE A 162 -1.56 -8.39 -16.05
CA PHE A 162 -2.95 -8.22 -15.63
C PHE A 162 -3.67 -9.53 -15.28
N SER A 163 -2.92 -10.59 -14.91
CA SER A 163 -3.48 -11.88 -14.48
C SER A 163 -4.28 -11.79 -13.17
N THR A 164 -3.96 -10.81 -12.34
CA THR A 164 -4.73 -10.43 -11.14
C THR A 164 -5.07 -8.95 -11.23
N LEU A 165 -6.30 -8.58 -10.91
CA LEU A 165 -6.77 -7.20 -11.04
C LEU A 165 -7.12 -6.63 -9.67
N GLU A 166 -6.58 -5.46 -9.39
CA GLU A 166 -6.98 -4.63 -8.25
C GLU A 166 -8.27 -3.88 -8.57
N ALA A 167 -8.41 -3.44 -9.83
CA ALA A 167 -9.65 -2.87 -10.36
C ALA A 167 -9.85 -3.30 -11.82
N ASN A 168 -11.11 -3.56 -12.17
CA ASN A 168 -11.56 -3.83 -13.53
C ASN A 168 -12.86 -3.04 -13.77
N GLN A 169 -12.71 -1.80 -14.25
CA GLN A 169 -13.82 -0.91 -14.50
C GLN A 169 -14.23 -1.01 -15.98
N GLU A 170 -15.52 -1.03 -16.21
CA GLU A 170 -16.14 -1.12 -17.53
C GLU A 170 -17.17 0.02 -17.66
N ASN A 171 -17.39 0.50 -18.88
CA ASN A 171 -18.40 1.53 -19.18
C ASN A 171 -18.19 2.87 -18.46
N LEU A 172 -16.95 3.28 -18.26
CA LEU A 172 -16.63 4.62 -17.77
C LEU A 172 -16.97 5.66 -18.85
N SER A 173 -17.75 6.68 -18.50
CA SER A 173 -18.12 7.76 -19.44
C SER A 173 -17.18 8.96 -19.39
N SER A 174 -16.35 9.06 -18.35
CA SER A 174 -15.34 10.11 -18.16
C SER A 174 -13.95 9.64 -18.62
N THR A 175 -13.07 10.61 -18.87
CA THR A 175 -11.64 10.39 -19.12
C THR A 175 -10.80 10.32 -17.84
N SER A 176 -11.48 10.05 -16.72
CA SER A 176 -10.83 9.89 -15.42
C SER A 176 -11.58 8.90 -14.52
N TYR A 177 -10.84 8.32 -13.58
CA TYR A 177 -11.35 7.41 -12.56
C TYR A 177 -10.58 7.60 -11.26
N THR A 178 -11.31 7.73 -10.14
CA THR A 178 -10.70 7.83 -8.81
C THR A 178 -10.78 6.50 -8.10
N HIS A 179 -9.63 5.95 -7.71
CA HIS A 179 -9.56 4.74 -6.90
C HIS A 179 -9.36 5.11 -5.41
N PRO A 180 -10.21 4.61 -4.49
CA PRO A 180 -10.28 5.14 -3.13
C PRO A 180 -9.00 4.90 -2.31
N GLN A 181 -8.38 3.72 -2.44
CA GLN A 181 -7.17 3.39 -1.70
C GLN A 181 -6.37 2.29 -2.40
N LEU A 182 -5.05 2.46 -2.47
CA LEU A 182 -4.08 1.41 -2.85
C LEU A 182 -3.15 1.07 -1.68
N LEU A 183 -2.49 -0.08 -1.76
CA LEU A 183 -1.44 -0.46 -0.80
C LEU A 183 -0.22 0.45 -0.91
N ASN A 184 0.40 0.78 0.23
CA ASN A 184 1.69 1.48 0.29
C ASN A 184 2.84 0.64 -0.28
N SER A 185 3.96 1.29 -0.60
CA SER A 185 5.20 0.62 -1.05
C SER A 185 4.99 -0.39 -2.18
N THR A 186 4.03 -0.15 -3.07
CA THR A 186 3.58 -1.14 -4.06
C THR A 186 3.67 -0.55 -5.46
N ASN A 187 4.25 -1.32 -6.38
CA ASN A 187 4.25 -0.97 -7.80
C ASN A 187 2.94 -1.42 -8.45
N TYR A 188 2.32 -0.52 -9.21
CA TYR A 188 1.10 -0.78 -9.96
C TYR A 188 1.32 -0.60 -11.45
N PHE A 189 0.55 -1.37 -12.21
CA PHE A 189 0.40 -1.32 -13.65
C PHE A 189 -1.05 -0.98 -13.95
N TRP A 190 -1.28 -0.12 -14.94
CA TRP A 190 -2.62 0.22 -15.35
C TRP A 190 -2.70 0.46 -16.85
N ARG A 191 -3.90 0.25 -17.41
CA ARG A 191 -4.17 0.44 -18.82
C ARG A 191 -5.64 0.77 -19.05
N VAL A 192 -5.90 1.45 -20.15
CA VAL A 192 -7.26 1.89 -20.53
C VAL A 192 -7.52 1.53 -21.99
N SER A 193 -8.73 1.06 -22.30
CA SER A 193 -9.22 0.91 -23.67
C SER A 193 -10.45 1.78 -23.83
N SER A 194 -10.60 2.45 -24.96
CA SER A 194 -11.85 3.08 -25.35
C SER A 194 -12.88 2.03 -25.79
N THR A 195 -14.15 2.35 -25.64
CA THR A 195 -15.28 1.52 -26.03
C THR A 195 -16.23 2.32 -26.91
N MET A 196 -16.77 1.67 -27.93
CA MET A 196 -17.84 2.21 -28.77
C MET A 196 -18.81 1.09 -29.07
N SER A 197 -20.08 1.26 -28.68
CA SER A 197 -21.08 0.21 -28.79
C SER A 197 -20.59 -1.09 -28.12
N ASN A 198 -20.47 -2.20 -28.86
CA ASN A 198 -19.93 -3.48 -28.38
C ASN A 198 -18.46 -3.72 -28.73
N SER A 199 -17.78 -2.72 -29.31
CA SER A 199 -16.38 -2.82 -29.71
C SER A 199 -15.47 -2.12 -28.71
N LYS A 200 -14.27 -2.67 -28.56
CA LYS A 200 -13.19 -2.09 -27.75
C LYS A 200 -11.98 -1.82 -28.64
N SER A 201 -11.27 -0.75 -28.37
CA SER A 201 -9.94 -0.55 -28.94
C SER A 201 -8.94 -1.54 -28.35
N SER A 202 -7.74 -1.57 -28.94
CA SER A 202 -6.58 -2.10 -28.23
C SER A 202 -6.38 -1.32 -26.93
N TRP A 203 -5.85 -2.00 -25.90
CA TRP A 203 -5.42 -1.31 -24.68
C TRP A 203 -4.35 -0.26 -24.98
N SER A 204 -4.33 0.81 -24.19
CA SER A 204 -3.23 1.77 -24.13
C SER A 204 -1.89 1.06 -23.87
N ALA A 205 -0.79 1.79 -24.08
CA ALA A 205 0.47 1.42 -23.43
C ALA A 205 0.25 1.25 -21.92
N ILE A 206 0.99 0.31 -21.31
CA ILE A 206 0.90 0.06 -19.87
C ILE A 206 1.57 1.22 -19.14
N GLY A 207 0.82 1.89 -18.26
CA GLY A 207 1.37 2.86 -17.33
C GLY A 207 1.84 2.17 -16.06
N THR A 208 2.94 2.65 -15.48
CA THR A 208 3.44 2.16 -14.20
C THR A 208 3.71 3.30 -13.23
N PHE A 209 3.47 3.05 -11.94
CA PHE A 209 3.75 3.98 -10.87
C PHE A 209 3.91 3.24 -9.54
N ASN A 210 4.55 3.89 -8.58
CA ASN A 210 4.72 3.39 -7.22
C ASN A 210 3.83 4.17 -6.26
N THR A 211 3.40 3.52 -5.18
CA THR A 211 2.77 4.22 -4.06
C THR A 211 3.78 4.62 -3.01
N GLU A 212 3.50 5.72 -2.30
CA GLU A 212 4.34 6.18 -1.19
C GLU A 212 4.57 5.09 -0.14
N PRO A 213 5.77 5.07 0.49
CA PRO A 213 6.09 4.09 1.50
C PRO A 213 5.20 4.22 2.73
N LEU A 214 4.97 3.10 3.43
CA LEU A 214 4.30 3.15 4.73
C LEU A 214 5.20 3.90 5.73
N ALA A 215 4.64 4.92 6.37
CA ALA A 215 5.37 5.72 7.36
C ALA A 215 5.87 4.85 8.52
N SER A 216 7.04 5.20 9.07
CA SER A 216 7.57 4.54 10.27
C SER A 216 7.05 5.24 11.52
N PRO A 217 6.76 4.53 12.63
CA PRO A 217 6.29 5.18 13.85
C PRO A 217 7.39 6.03 14.48
N GLY A 218 7.05 7.22 14.97
CA GLY A 218 7.94 8.06 15.77
C GLY A 218 8.00 7.57 17.21
N LEU A 219 9.19 7.48 17.78
CA LEU A 219 9.35 6.97 19.15
C LEU A 219 9.00 8.02 20.20
N VAL A 220 8.30 7.63 21.27
CA VAL A 220 7.89 8.53 22.37
C VAL A 220 8.65 8.18 23.64
N SER A 221 8.43 7.00 24.21
CA SER A 221 9.05 6.53 25.46
C SER A 221 9.62 5.12 25.30
N PRO A 222 10.75 4.77 25.93
CA PRO A 222 11.64 5.66 26.67
C PRO A 222 12.34 6.68 25.76
N ILE A 223 12.71 7.84 26.32
CA ILE A 223 13.51 8.84 25.59
C ILE A 223 14.91 8.28 25.28
N ASP A 224 15.51 8.78 24.21
CA ASP A 224 16.83 8.31 23.81
C ASP A 224 17.91 8.65 24.85
N ASN A 225 18.84 7.73 25.08
CA ASN A 225 19.91 7.81 26.08
C ASN A 225 19.43 7.95 27.52
N LEU A 226 18.18 7.57 27.84
CA LEU A 226 17.69 7.54 29.23
C LEU A 226 18.60 6.66 30.10
N THR A 227 19.05 7.17 31.24
CA THR A 227 19.82 6.41 32.24
C THR A 227 19.04 6.28 33.54
N GLY A 228 19.21 5.16 34.25
CA GLY A 228 18.49 4.95 35.50
C GLY A 228 17.02 4.58 35.29
N SER A 229 16.68 4.01 34.13
CA SER A 229 15.32 3.57 33.85
C SER A 229 14.91 2.43 34.77
N SER A 230 13.62 2.36 35.13
CA SER A 230 13.07 1.18 35.81
C SER A 230 13.29 -0.07 34.97
N ARG A 231 13.27 -1.24 35.62
CA ARG A 231 13.31 -2.54 34.95
C ARG A 231 11.96 -2.96 34.36
N SER A 232 10.91 -2.20 34.66
CA SER A 232 9.59 -2.28 34.04
C SER A 232 9.40 -1.06 33.15
N VAL A 233 9.54 -1.24 31.85
CA VAL A 233 9.55 -0.17 30.85
C VAL A 233 8.30 -0.25 30.00
N GLU A 234 7.63 0.89 29.87
CA GLU A 234 6.58 1.11 28.88
C GLU A 234 7.20 1.74 27.63
N PHE A 235 7.13 1.01 26.53
CA PHE A 235 7.46 1.49 25.20
C PHE A 235 6.24 2.17 24.61
N ASP A 236 6.40 3.39 24.10
CA ASP A 236 5.34 4.20 23.51
C ASP A 236 5.85 4.81 22.20
N TRP A 237 5.01 4.82 21.18
CA TRP A 237 5.28 5.37 19.85
C TRP A 237 4.03 6.02 19.25
N THR A 238 4.21 6.82 18.20
CA THR A 238 3.09 7.50 17.55
C THR A 238 2.15 6.53 16.83
N THR A 239 0.84 6.70 17.01
CA THR A 239 -0.17 5.99 16.22
C THR A 239 -0.18 6.46 14.76
N LEU A 240 -0.19 5.51 13.83
CA LEU A 240 -0.30 5.76 12.40
C LEU A 240 -1.70 5.41 11.89
N ALA A 241 -2.26 6.28 11.04
CA ALA A 241 -3.62 6.13 10.53
C ALA A 241 -3.77 4.90 9.61
N GLY A 242 -4.75 4.04 9.93
CA GLY A 242 -5.07 2.84 9.15
C GLY A 242 -4.01 1.74 9.20
N VAL A 243 -3.04 1.82 10.13
CA VAL A 243 -2.12 0.72 10.44
C VAL A 243 -2.87 -0.33 11.26
N GLU A 244 -2.62 -1.60 10.96
CA GLU A 244 -3.31 -2.74 11.59
C GLU A 244 -2.57 -3.22 12.83
N SER A 245 -1.23 -3.20 12.79
CA SER A 245 -0.40 -3.59 13.93
C SER A 245 1.03 -3.05 13.84
N TYR A 246 1.78 -3.23 14.91
CA TYR A 246 3.19 -2.89 15.03
C TYR A 246 4.03 -4.13 15.38
N GLU A 247 5.30 -4.03 15.04
CA GLU A 247 6.35 -4.95 15.45
C GLU A 247 7.39 -4.19 16.28
N LEU A 248 7.58 -4.59 17.53
CA LEU A 248 8.55 -4.04 18.47
C LEU A 248 9.74 -4.99 18.64
N GLN A 249 10.95 -4.45 18.54
CA GLN A 249 12.18 -5.16 18.89
C GLN A 249 12.89 -4.47 20.04
N VAL A 250 13.37 -5.27 21.00
CA VAL A 250 14.26 -4.84 22.09
C VAL A 250 15.47 -5.77 22.11
N SER A 251 16.67 -5.23 22.23
CA SER A 251 17.94 -5.95 22.14
C SER A 251 18.98 -5.36 23.10
N THR A 252 19.95 -6.16 23.54
CA THR A 252 21.13 -5.64 24.25
C THR A 252 22.28 -5.25 23.31
N SER A 253 22.11 -5.46 22.00
CA SER A 253 23.03 -5.02 20.97
C SER A 253 22.34 -4.09 19.96
N GLU A 254 23.05 -3.05 19.51
CA GLU A 254 22.53 -2.03 18.60
C GLU A 254 22.12 -2.58 17.23
N ASN A 255 22.79 -3.64 16.77
CA ASN A 255 22.48 -4.34 15.53
C ASN A 255 21.39 -5.41 15.68
N PHE A 256 20.73 -5.50 16.83
CA PHE A 256 19.64 -6.45 17.11
C PHE A 256 20.04 -7.94 17.00
N THR A 257 21.32 -8.28 17.19
CA THR A 257 21.83 -9.67 17.21
C THR A 257 21.61 -10.36 18.56
N ASN A 258 21.53 -9.63 19.67
CA ASN A 258 21.22 -10.19 20.99
C ASN A 258 19.84 -9.73 21.48
N GLN A 259 18.82 -10.34 20.87
CA GLN A 259 17.43 -9.97 21.05
C GLN A 259 16.89 -10.36 22.42
N VAL A 260 16.18 -9.41 23.03
CA VAL A 260 15.49 -9.54 24.32
C VAL A 260 14.00 -9.73 24.08
N LEU A 261 13.44 -9.03 23.10
CA LEU A 261 12.04 -9.13 22.70
C LEU A 261 11.92 -8.99 21.18
N GLU A 262 11.11 -9.85 20.57
CA GLU A 262 10.45 -9.62 19.27
C GLU A 262 8.95 -9.76 19.49
N LYS A 263 8.21 -8.67 19.36
CA LYS A 263 6.76 -8.69 19.51
C LYS A 263 6.11 -8.22 18.22
N VAL A 264 5.48 -9.14 17.50
CA VAL A 264 4.66 -8.86 16.31
C VAL A 264 3.18 -8.74 16.69
N GLY A 265 2.39 -8.03 15.86
CA GLY A 265 0.95 -7.95 16.01
C GLY A 265 0.47 -7.09 17.18
N VAL A 266 1.27 -6.12 17.62
CA VAL A 266 0.85 -5.16 18.67
C VAL A 266 -0.17 -4.19 18.05
N THR A 267 -1.42 -4.20 18.53
CA THR A 267 -2.48 -3.35 17.95
C THR A 267 -2.55 -1.95 18.58
N GLU A 268 -2.01 -1.80 19.79
CA GLU A 268 -1.88 -0.51 20.45
C GLU A 268 -0.54 0.15 20.11
N SER A 269 -0.44 1.46 20.33
CA SER A 269 0.80 2.22 20.12
C SER A 269 1.73 2.19 21.33
N ASN A 270 1.58 1.19 22.19
CA ASN A 270 2.39 0.99 23.38
C ASN A 270 2.63 -0.50 23.66
N TYR A 271 3.65 -0.80 24.47
CA TYR A 271 3.90 -2.14 25.00
C TYR A 271 4.72 -2.09 26.29
N SER A 272 4.29 -2.81 27.32
CA SER A 272 5.03 -2.91 28.58
C SER A 272 5.91 -4.17 28.64
N LEU A 273 7.17 -4.01 29.04
CA LEU A 273 8.13 -5.09 29.27
C LEU A 273 8.75 -4.97 30.66
N SER A 274 8.69 -6.04 31.44
CA SER A 274 9.23 -6.11 32.80
C SER A 274 10.46 -7.01 32.89
N GLU A 275 11.07 -7.05 34.08
CA GLU A 275 12.15 -7.97 34.44
C GLU A 275 13.46 -7.77 33.66
N LEU A 276 13.70 -6.58 33.10
CA LEU A 276 14.98 -6.25 32.45
C LEU A 276 16.16 -6.38 33.43
N MET A 277 17.34 -6.73 32.95
CA MET A 277 18.57 -6.81 33.76
C MET A 277 19.03 -5.42 34.23
N PHE A 278 19.55 -5.31 35.46
CA PHE A 278 20.15 -4.09 36.00
C PHE A 278 21.38 -3.64 35.19
N SER A 279 21.72 -2.34 35.27
CA SER A 279 22.92 -1.76 34.64
C SER A 279 23.13 -2.15 33.17
N THR A 280 22.06 -2.44 32.44
CA THR A 280 22.13 -2.96 31.07
C THR A 280 21.62 -1.93 30.08
N ILE A 281 22.34 -1.77 28.96
CA ILE A 281 21.91 -0.95 27.84
C ILE A 281 20.98 -1.79 26.96
N TYR A 282 19.80 -1.26 26.67
CA TYR A 282 18.84 -1.83 25.73
C TYR A 282 18.66 -0.88 24.55
N TYR A 283 18.62 -1.45 23.36
CA TYR A 283 18.28 -0.81 22.10
C TYR A 283 16.90 -1.26 21.68
N TRP A 284 16.09 -0.34 21.16
CA TRP A 284 14.74 -0.65 20.73
C TRP A 284 14.35 0.13 19.48
N ARG A 285 13.44 -0.47 18.70
CA ARG A 285 12.87 0.10 17.49
C ARG A 285 11.51 -0.54 17.23
N VAL A 286 10.66 0.17 16.48
CA VAL A 286 9.32 -0.30 16.12
C VAL A 286 9.08 -0.07 14.63
N ARG A 287 8.28 -0.92 13.99
CA ARG A 287 7.76 -0.68 12.63
C ARG A 287 6.27 -0.96 12.58
N ALA A 288 5.60 -0.34 11.62
CA ALA A 288 4.18 -0.54 11.37
C ALA A 288 3.92 -1.59 10.29
N GLU A 289 2.74 -2.20 10.33
CA GLU A 289 2.25 -3.14 9.34
C GLU A 289 0.81 -2.80 8.93
N LYS A 290 0.56 -2.79 7.61
CA LYS A 290 -0.75 -2.50 7.01
C LYS A 290 -0.93 -3.33 5.74
N GLY A 291 -1.95 -4.19 5.69
CA GLY A 291 -2.26 -5.00 4.51
C GLY A 291 -1.11 -5.92 4.10
N GLY A 292 -0.36 -6.44 5.09
CA GLY A 292 0.85 -7.25 4.89
C GLY A 292 2.09 -6.47 4.43
N ILE A 293 2.01 -5.15 4.29
CA ILE A 293 3.16 -4.28 3.99
C ILE A 293 3.73 -3.74 5.29
N LYS A 294 5.04 -3.91 5.48
CA LYS A 294 5.77 -3.38 6.63
C LYS A 294 6.45 -2.06 6.27
N SER A 295 6.40 -1.09 7.19
CA SER A 295 7.21 0.12 7.08
C SER A 295 8.70 -0.20 7.26
N ASN A 296 9.54 0.79 6.98
CA ASN A 296 10.89 0.79 7.54
C ASN A 296 10.80 0.76 9.07
N TRP A 297 11.89 0.35 9.72
CA TRP A 297 12.04 0.54 11.15
C TRP A 297 12.11 2.03 11.48
N SER A 298 11.56 2.40 12.64
CA SER A 298 11.85 3.68 13.28
C SER A 298 13.37 3.87 13.46
N GLU A 299 13.79 5.08 13.82
CA GLU A 299 15.09 5.26 14.45
C GLU A 299 15.29 4.26 15.60
N THR A 300 16.55 3.89 15.84
CA THR A 300 16.91 3.06 16.99
C THR A 300 17.19 3.97 18.16
N ARG A 301 16.49 3.75 19.28
CA ARG A 301 16.75 4.41 20.56
C ARG A 301 17.40 3.46 21.53
N LYS A 302 18.09 4.01 22.53
CA LYS A 302 18.64 3.23 23.64
C LYS A 302 18.33 3.83 25.01
N PHE A 303 18.30 2.97 26.01
CA PHE A 303 18.21 3.35 27.41
C PHE A 303 19.04 2.40 28.28
N THR A 304 19.40 2.85 29.47
CA THR A 304 20.13 2.08 30.48
C THR A 304 19.27 1.94 31.73
N THR A 305 19.01 0.72 32.15
CA THR A 305 18.30 0.43 33.40
C THR A 305 19.10 0.89 34.61
N GLU A 306 18.40 1.13 35.71
CA GLU A 306 18.99 1.46 37.01
C GLU A 306 20.08 0.49 37.45
N ALA A 307 21.00 1.04 38.26
CA ALA A 307 22.10 0.27 38.78
C ALA A 307 21.63 -0.67 39.89
N LEU A 308 22.33 -1.78 40.02
CA LEU A 308 22.16 -2.67 41.16
C LEU A 308 22.55 -1.92 42.45
N GLY A 309 21.58 -1.58 43.30
CA GLY A 309 21.89 -0.91 44.57
C GLY A 309 22.79 -1.75 45.49
N ILE A 310 23.56 -1.09 46.36
CA ILE A 310 24.58 -1.70 47.23
C ILE A 310 24.16 -1.56 48.70
N PRO A 311 24.29 -2.61 49.54
CA PRO A 311 24.04 -2.47 50.98
C PRO A 311 25.01 -1.47 51.60
N VAL A 312 24.50 -0.46 52.33
CA VAL A 312 25.33 0.53 53.01
C VAL A 312 25.57 0.08 54.46
N LEU A 313 26.83 -0.21 54.81
CA LEU A 313 27.19 -0.67 56.15
C LEU A 313 27.01 0.47 57.18
N GLN A 314 26.29 0.18 58.27
CA GLN A 314 25.99 1.17 59.31
C GLN A 314 26.83 0.96 60.57
N LEU A 315 26.66 -0.17 61.24
CA LEU A 315 27.34 -0.49 62.49
C LEU A 315 28.01 -1.86 62.41
N PRO A 316 29.18 -2.03 63.06
CA PRO A 316 30.01 -1.00 63.68
C PRO A 316 30.61 -0.06 62.62
N VAL A 317 30.68 1.24 62.91
CA VAL A 317 31.26 2.24 61.99
C VAL A 317 32.71 1.88 61.69
N ASP A 318 33.17 2.23 60.48
CA ASP A 318 34.54 1.97 60.07
C ASP A 318 35.56 2.53 61.07
N ASN A 319 36.59 1.74 61.37
CA ASN A 319 37.66 2.01 62.34
C ASN A 319 37.23 2.15 63.80
N THR A 320 36.00 1.79 64.17
CA THR A 320 35.60 1.81 65.59
C THR A 320 36.40 0.82 66.42
N GLN A 321 36.64 1.20 67.69
CA GLN A 321 37.13 0.29 68.72
C GLN A 321 35.95 -0.24 69.54
N LEU A 322 35.85 -1.56 69.64
CA LEU A 322 34.83 -2.25 70.42
C LEU A 322 35.46 -2.87 71.66
N THR A 323 34.73 -2.81 72.78
CA THR A 323 35.12 -3.43 74.05
C THR A 323 34.33 -4.69 74.38
N ASN A 324 33.19 -4.90 73.71
CA ASN A 324 32.36 -6.09 73.84
C ASN A 324 32.77 -7.14 72.81
N TYR A 325 32.84 -8.40 73.24
CA TYR A 325 33.09 -9.55 72.38
C TYR A 325 31.87 -9.92 71.52
N SER A 326 30.69 -9.34 71.80
CA SER A 326 29.48 -9.49 70.99
C SER A 326 29.16 -8.16 70.31
N VAL A 327 29.05 -8.17 68.99
CA VAL A 327 28.74 -7.01 68.15
C VAL A 327 27.58 -7.33 67.20
N THR A 328 26.63 -6.42 67.07
CA THR A 328 25.58 -6.52 66.04
C THR A 328 26.01 -5.74 64.81
N LEU A 329 26.17 -6.44 63.69
CA LEU A 329 26.43 -5.83 62.38
C LEU A 329 25.09 -5.38 61.79
N THR A 330 24.98 -4.13 61.32
CA THR A 330 23.76 -3.58 60.70
C THR A 330 24.08 -2.85 59.39
N TRP A 331 23.18 -2.93 58.42
CA TRP A 331 23.31 -2.26 57.11
C TRP A 331 21.96 -1.71 56.64
N ASN A 332 21.99 -0.71 55.76
CA ASN A 332 20.79 -0.30 55.02
C ASN A 332 20.48 -1.36 53.97
N GLY A 333 19.21 -1.77 53.93
CA GLY A 333 18.71 -2.64 52.88
C GLY A 333 18.75 -1.97 51.52
N VAL A 334 18.77 -2.78 50.48
CA VAL A 334 18.64 -2.35 49.10
C VAL A 334 17.26 -2.71 48.60
N GLU A 335 16.66 -1.84 47.79
CA GLU A 335 15.42 -2.12 47.07
C GLU A 335 15.55 -3.40 46.23
N ASP A 336 14.50 -4.22 46.21
CA ASP A 336 14.41 -5.56 45.59
C ASP A 336 15.37 -6.64 46.11
N ALA A 337 16.16 -6.39 47.17
CA ALA A 337 17.00 -7.43 47.76
C ALA A 337 16.16 -8.38 48.63
N THR A 338 16.02 -9.64 48.16
CA THR A 338 15.32 -10.70 48.90
C THR A 338 16.16 -11.34 50.00
N SER A 339 17.49 -11.21 49.92
CA SER A 339 18.41 -11.70 50.95
C SER A 339 19.81 -11.08 50.87
N TYR A 340 20.64 -11.37 51.87
CA TYR A 340 22.04 -10.94 51.96
C TYR A 340 22.99 -12.09 52.32
N ASN A 341 24.21 -12.00 51.80
CA ASN A 341 25.35 -12.78 52.26
C ASN A 341 26.29 -11.89 53.06
N LEU A 342 26.55 -12.29 54.30
CA LEU A 342 27.40 -11.59 55.26
C LEU A 342 28.65 -12.42 55.53
N GLN A 343 29.82 -11.76 55.48
CA GLN A 343 31.09 -12.36 55.85
C GLN A 343 31.83 -11.50 56.87
N VAL A 344 32.52 -12.17 57.80
CA VAL A 344 33.43 -11.55 58.77
C VAL A 344 34.75 -12.30 58.75
N SER A 345 35.87 -11.57 58.80
CA SER A 345 37.22 -12.11 58.68
C SER A 345 38.22 -11.30 59.52
N GLU A 346 39.35 -11.91 59.88
CA GLU A 346 40.53 -11.19 60.38
C GLU A 346 41.41 -10.67 59.24
N SER A 347 41.18 -11.14 58.01
CA SER A 347 41.93 -10.76 56.81
C SER A 347 41.08 -9.89 55.89
N SER A 348 41.68 -8.82 55.35
CA SER A 348 41.03 -7.88 54.42
C SER A 348 40.63 -8.52 53.10
N ASP A 349 41.30 -9.61 52.69
CA ASP A 349 41.01 -10.35 51.47
C ASP A 349 39.90 -11.41 51.65
N PHE A 350 39.46 -11.64 52.90
CA PHE A 350 38.48 -12.68 53.26
C PHE A 350 38.89 -14.10 52.79
N THR A 351 40.19 -14.39 52.69
CA THR A 351 40.70 -15.75 52.39
C THR A 351 40.28 -16.77 53.45
N THR A 352 40.24 -16.34 54.72
CA THR A 352 39.64 -17.08 55.83
C THR A 352 38.42 -16.33 56.34
N THR A 353 37.32 -17.01 56.67
CA THR A 353 36.13 -16.37 57.25
C THR A 353 35.84 -16.91 58.64
N ILE A 354 35.63 -16.01 59.60
CA ILE A 354 35.11 -16.33 60.94
C ILE A 354 33.60 -16.56 60.88
N LEU A 355 32.92 -15.77 60.04
CA LEU A 355 31.50 -15.90 59.77
C LEU A 355 31.28 -15.87 58.27
N ASN A 356 30.44 -16.78 57.78
CA ASN A 356 29.94 -16.77 56.42
C ASN A 356 28.46 -17.18 56.46
N LYS A 357 27.57 -16.19 56.42
CA LYS A 357 26.11 -16.40 56.42
C LYS A 357 25.57 -16.06 55.04
N THR A 358 24.66 -16.88 54.57
CA THR A 358 23.98 -16.71 53.29
C THR A 358 22.48 -16.61 53.51
N SER A 359 21.77 -16.01 52.55
CA SER A 359 20.31 -15.94 52.54
C SER A 359 19.71 -15.26 53.79
N LEU A 360 20.41 -14.28 54.36
CA LEU A 360 19.88 -13.47 55.47
C LEU A 360 18.75 -12.58 54.97
N ILE A 361 17.57 -12.71 55.55
CA ILE A 361 16.39 -11.87 55.24
C ILE A 361 16.29 -10.61 56.13
N SER A 362 17.17 -10.50 57.13
CA SER A 362 17.28 -9.34 58.01
C SER A 362 18.42 -8.42 57.57
N ASN A 363 18.33 -7.15 57.94
CA ASN A 363 19.38 -6.14 57.75
C ASN A 363 20.35 -6.03 58.95
N SER A 364 20.41 -7.07 59.77
CA SER A 364 21.29 -7.15 60.93
C SER A 364 21.67 -8.59 61.27
N HIS A 365 22.84 -8.76 61.88
CA HIS A 365 23.28 -10.05 62.40
C HIS A 365 24.23 -9.89 63.60
N PRO A 366 23.97 -10.55 64.75
CA PRO A 366 24.92 -10.58 65.86
C PRO A 366 26.11 -11.49 65.54
N VAL A 367 27.30 -11.08 65.98
CA VAL A 367 28.56 -11.79 65.78
C VAL A 367 29.36 -11.79 67.08
N THR A 368 29.88 -12.97 67.43
CA THR A 368 30.79 -13.14 68.56
C THR A 368 32.23 -13.16 68.06
N LEU A 369 33.06 -12.28 68.60
CA LEU A 369 34.48 -12.12 68.27
C LEU A 369 35.32 -13.06 69.14
N THR A 370 36.27 -13.76 68.54
CA THR A 370 37.00 -14.86 69.20
C THR A 370 38.38 -14.47 69.72
N LYS A 371 38.96 -13.35 69.23
CA LYS A 371 40.29 -12.86 69.62
C LYS A 371 40.26 -11.38 69.98
N SER A 372 40.79 -11.03 71.16
CA SER A 372 41.03 -9.64 71.57
C SER A 372 42.25 -9.05 70.88
N ASN A 373 42.37 -7.72 70.92
CA ASN A 373 43.40 -6.91 70.26
C ASN A 373 43.58 -7.23 68.77
N THR A 374 42.46 -7.56 68.11
CA THR A 374 42.43 -8.04 66.72
C THR A 374 41.56 -7.13 65.87
N GLN A 375 42.01 -6.85 64.65
CA GLN A 375 41.24 -6.13 63.64
C GLN A 375 40.37 -7.14 62.87
N TYR A 376 39.10 -6.80 62.71
CA TYR A 376 38.14 -7.57 61.95
C TYR A 376 37.64 -6.75 60.77
N TYR A 377 37.39 -7.45 59.66
CA TYR A 377 36.77 -6.94 58.45
C TYR A 377 35.43 -7.62 58.29
N TRP A 378 34.42 -6.85 57.91
CA TRP A 378 33.11 -7.42 57.60
C TRP A 378 32.56 -6.84 56.32
N ARG A 379 31.80 -7.66 55.61
CA ARG A 379 31.23 -7.30 54.33
C ARG A 379 29.86 -7.91 54.10
N VAL A 380 29.00 -7.14 53.44
CA VAL A 380 27.65 -7.58 53.06
C VAL A 380 27.48 -7.40 51.56
N LYS A 381 26.88 -8.40 50.92
CA LYS A 381 26.43 -8.33 49.53
C LYS A 381 25.02 -8.88 49.40
N ARG A 382 24.26 -8.34 48.46
CA ARG A 382 23.05 -8.99 47.95
C ARG A 382 23.46 -10.12 46.98
N PRO A 383 22.86 -11.33 47.04
CA PRO A 383 22.99 -12.31 45.97
C PRO A 383 22.25 -11.82 44.73
N ASP A 384 22.93 -11.84 43.59
CA ASP A 384 22.36 -11.62 42.27
C ASP A 384 22.42 -12.98 41.54
N GLY A 385 21.31 -13.36 40.89
CA GLY A 385 21.15 -14.65 40.23
C GLY A 385 21.87 -14.81 38.89
N LYS A 386 22.49 -13.78 38.29
CA LYS A 386 23.09 -13.84 36.94
C LYS A 386 24.29 -12.91 36.63
N LEU A 387 24.77 -12.02 37.52
CA LEU A 387 25.97 -11.18 37.29
C LEU A 387 27.17 -11.57 38.19
N LEU A 388 28.29 -11.88 37.54
CA LEU A 388 29.62 -12.03 38.13
C LEU A 388 30.28 -10.67 38.42
N ILE A 389 29.67 -9.80 39.22
CA ILE A 389 30.40 -8.67 39.83
C ILE A 389 30.00 -8.52 41.30
N ARG A 390 30.99 -8.76 42.17
CA ARG A 390 30.88 -8.64 43.63
C ARG A 390 30.81 -7.17 44.01
N VAL A 391 29.60 -6.61 44.14
CA VAL A 391 29.46 -5.31 44.78
C VAL A 391 29.22 -5.51 46.27
N VAL A 392 30.16 -5.01 47.06
CA VAL A 392 30.38 -5.38 48.45
C VAL A 392 30.60 -4.10 49.25
N GLY A 393 29.77 -3.84 50.26
CA GLY A 393 30.17 -2.90 51.31
C GLY A 393 31.19 -3.58 52.22
N CYS A 394 32.30 -2.91 52.56
CA CYS A 394 33.32 -3.43 53.46
C CYS A 394 33.70 -2.37 54.50
N GLN A 395 33.76 -2.76 55.77
CA GLN A 395 34.24 -1.93 56.88
C GLN A 395 35.14 -2.77 57.78
N LYS A 396 36.00 -2.10 58.55
CA LYS A 396 36.84 -2.73 59.57
C LYS A 396 36.59 -2.14 60.95
N PHE A 397 36.76 -2.94 61.98
CA PHE A 397 36.69 -2.51 63.39
C PHE A 397 37.72 -3.28 64.20
N HIS A 398 38.09 -2.75 65.36
CA HIS A 398 39.10 -3.34 66.22
C HIS A 398 38.50 -3.73 67.56
N TYR A 399 38.70 -4.97 68.01
CA TYR A 399 38.22 -5.41 69.31
C TYR A 399 39.35 -5.42 70.32
N THR A 400 39.25 -4.61 71.37
CA THR A 400 40.17 -4.61 72.51
C THR A 400 39.43 -5.06 73.76
N PHE A 401 39.96 -6.08 74.45
CA PHE A 401 39.43 -6.47 75.76
C PHE A 401 40.09 -5.61 76.84
N ASN A 402 39.31 -4.82 77.58
CA ASN A 402 39.84 -3.99 78.67
C ASN A 402 39.60 -4.69 80.02
N SER A 403 40.65 -5.22 80.65
CA SER A 403 40.56 -6.05 81.85
C SER A 403 40.50 -5.27 83.18
N THR A 404 40.33 -3.95 83.16
CA THR A 404 40.34 -3.12 84.39
C THR A 404 38.99 -3.09 85.12
N ARG A 405 38.49 -4.25 85.55
CA ARG A 405 37.43 -4.30 86.58
C ARG A 405 37.34 -5.61 87.38
N TRP A 406 38.48 -6.26 87.67
CA TRP A 406 38.56 -7.29 88.72
C TRP A 406 39.95 -7.27 89.37
N VAL A 407 40.22 -6.29 90.23
CA VAL A 407 41.32 -6.39 91.20
C VAL A 407 40.72 -6.27 92.60
N SER A 408 40.54 -7.45 93.21
CA SER A 408 40.53 -7.77 94.64
C SER A 408 40.29 -6.65 95.66
N SER A 409 39.17 -6.74 96.38
CA SER A 409 39.10 -6.35 97.80
C SER A 409 38.64 -7.54 98.63
N LEU A 410 39.58 -8.42 98.94
CA LEU A 410 39.51 -9.41 100.01
C LEU A 410 40.81 -9.25 100.80
N VAL A 411 40.80 -8.48 101.88
CA VAL A 411 41.43 -8.81 103.18
C VAL A 411 40.68 -8.06 104.27
N SER A 412 40.39 -8.80 105.33
CA SER A 412 39.56 -8.53 106.49
C SER A 412 40.34 -7.92 107.67
N ILE A 413 39.57 -7.28 108.57
CA ILE A 413 39.87 -6.77 109.93
C ILE A 413 40.61 -5.44 109.99
#